data_AF-A0A0L0F6B8-F1
#
_entry.id   AF-A0A0L0F6B8-F1
#
_cell.length_a   1.000
_cell.length_b   1.000
_cell.length_c   1.000
_cell.angle_alpha   90.00
_cell.angle_beta   90.00
_cell.angle_gamma   90.00
#
_symmetry.space_group_name_H-M   'P 1'
#
loop_
_entity.id
_entity.type
_entity.pdbx_description
1 polymer ?
#
loop_
_entity_poly.entity_id
_entity_poly.type
_entity_poly.pdbx_seq_one_letter_code
_entity_poly.pdbx_strand_id
1 'polypeptide(L)'
;DFWQFLLRKQLSADALAHLNFTVFGLGDSSYTKYNYPAKRLHKRLLQLGAQQFYKRGLGDDQHLLGLDGELTPWQVGLWQKLLFLHPLPEGEKVADTALTRPLPKYRVAVMSKGTSDSTGNQPTNSSTPAQTPQSGPFSSTNPLSAQVKCNERMTTEDHWQDVRHIVLDVADPDG
;
A
#
# COMPACT_ATOMS: atom_id res chain seq x y z
N ASP A 1 -6.80 -13.88 9.89
CA ASP A 1 -5.64 -13.80 8.99
C ASP A 1 -5.88 -14.68 7.76
N PHE A 2 -5.75 -14.11 6.57
CA PHE A 2 -5.93 -14.76 5.27
C PHE A 2 -4.96 -15.94 5.06
N TRP A 3 -3.68 -15.77 5.39
CA TRP A 3 -2.68 -16.80 5.10
C TRP A 3 -2.88 -18.04 5.99
N GLN A 4 -3.18 -17.82 7.28
CA GLN A 4 -3.49 -18.90 8.22
C GLN A 4 -4.73 -19.69 7.81
N PHE A 5 -5.75 -19.01 7.27
CA PHE A 5 -6.92 -19.68 6.72
C PHE A 5 -6.54 -20.64 5.59
N LEU A 6 -5.73 -20.21 4.62
CA LEU A 6 -5.29 -21.06 3.51
C LEU A 6 -4.44 -22.26 3.97
N LEU A 7 -3.75 -22.18 5.10
CA LEU A 7 -2.90 -23.26 5.63
C LEU A 7 -3.64 -24.31 6.46
N ARG A 8 -4.95 -24.15 6.70
CA ARG A 8 -5.78 -25.09 7.44
C ARG A 8 -5.71 -26.50 6.84
N LYS A 9 -5.41 -27.51 7.67
CA LYS A 9 -5.27 -28.92 7.25
C LYS A 9 -6.60 -29.54 6.80
N GLN A 10 -7.72 -29.02 7.32
CA GLN A 10 -9.06 -29.48 6.97
C GLN A 10 -9.54 -29.05 5.57
N LEU A 11 -8.79 -28.18 4.88
CA LEU A 11 -9.12 -27.82 3.51
C LEU A 11 -8.78 -28.98 2.58
N SER A 12 -9.78 -29.42 1.81
CA SER A 12 -9.60 -30.41 0.76
C SER A 12 -8.75 -29.87 -0.39
N ALA A 13 -8.20 -30.78 -1.20
CA ALA A 13 -7.35 -30.42 -2.34
C ALA A 13 -8.10 -29.71 -3.48
N ASP A 14 -9.43 -29.68 -3.43
CA ASP A 14 -10.35 -29.05 -4.37
C ASP A 14 -11.13 -27.88 -3.74
N ALA A 15 -10.77 -27.45 -2.52
CA ALA A 15 -11.49 -26.42 -1.78
C ALA A 15 -11.66 -25.09 -2.54
N LEU A 16 -10.82 -24.83 -3.54
CA LEU A 16 -10.84 -23.66 -4.42
C LEU A 16 -10.96 -24.05 -5.91
N ALA A 17 -11.52 -25.21 -6.24
CA ALA A 17 -11.60 -25.71 -7.62
C ALA A 17 -12.25 -24.75 -8.63
N HIS A 18 -13.18 -23.91 -8.16
CA HIS A 18 -13.89 -22.92 -9.00
C HIS A 18 -13.17 -21.57 -9.09
N LEU A 19 -12.07 -21.37 -8.36
CA LEU A 19 -11.34 -20.12 -8.33
C LEU A 19 -10.36 -20.06 -9.50
N ASN A 20 -10.63 -19.19 -10.46
CA ASN A 20 -9.63 -18.74 -11.42
C ASN A 20 -8.78 -17.63 -10.79
N PHE A 21 -7.46 -17.76 -10.83
CA PHE A 21 -6.56 -16.77 -10.23
C PHE A 21 -5.31 -16.48 -11.06
N THR A 22 -4.69 -15.35 -10.72
CA THR A 22 -3.27 -15.07 -10.98
C THR A 22 -2.72 -14.31 -9.78
N VAL A 23 -1.40 -14.23 -9.64
CA VAL A 23 -0.73 -13.52 -8.54
C VAL A 23 0.33 -12.61 -9.14
N PHE A 24 0.34 -11.34 -8.72
CA PHE A 24 1.50 -10.48 -8.88
C PHE A 24 2.17 -10.31 -7.52
N GLY A 25 3.44 -10.65 -7.44
CA GLY A 25 4.23 -10.50 -6.22
C GLY A 25 5.09 -9.25 -6.25
N LEU A 26 5.17 -8.56 -5.12
CA LEU A 26 6.13 -7.49 -4.88
C LEU A 26 7.30 -8.09 -4.12
N GLY A 27 8.49 -7.97 -4.67
CA GLY A 27 9.70 -8.47 -4.04
C GLY A 27 10.90 -7.61 -4.40
N ASP A 28 12.02 -8.00 -3.81
CA ASP A 28 13.30 -7.36 -3.99
C ASP A 28 14.35 -8.47 -4.04
N SER A 29 15.10 -8.54 -5.14
CA SER A 29 16.08 -9.60 -5.39
C SER A 29 17.37 -9.47 -4.58
N SER A 30 17.59 -8.35 -3.88
CA SER A 30 18.67 -8.21 -2.88
C SER A 30 18.44 -9.11 -1.66
N TYR A 31 17.18 -9.49 -1.39
CA TYR A 31 16.84 -10.44 -0.33
C TYR A 31 16.92 -11.88 -0.83
N THR A 32 17.51 -12.76 -0.01
CA THR A 32 17.63 -14.20 -0.30
C THR A 32 16.27 -14.86 -0.63
N LYS A 33 15.19 -14.38 -0.02
CA LYS A 33 13.83 -14.89 -0.19
C LYS A 33 13.02 -14.04 -1.17
N TYR A 34 13.58 -13.74 -2.33
CA TYR A 34 12.94 -12.98 -3.40
C TYR A 34 11.52 -13.51 -3.72
N ASN A 35 10.50 -12.65 -3.55
CA ASN A 35 9.09 -12.92 -3.87
C ASN A 35 8.48 -14.14 -3.15
N TYR A 36 9.05 -14.54 -2.00
CA TYR A 36 8.65 -15.76 -1.30
C TYR A 36 7.16 -15.81 -0.90
N PRO A 37 6.52 -14.73 -0.40
CA PRO A 37 5.08 -14.74 -0.12
C PRO A 37 4.24 -15.05 -1.35
N ALA A 38 4.50 -14.40 -2.49
CA ALA A 38 3.77 -14.60 -3.73
C ALA A 38 3.96 -16.02 -4.29
N LYS A 39 5.20 -16.55 -4.24
CA LYS A 39 5.51 -17.93 -4.65
C LYS A 39 4.76 -18.96 -3.78
N ARG A 40 4.70 -18.73 -2.46
CA ARG A 40 3.97 -19.60 -1.52
C ARG A 40 2.47 -19.53 -1.71
N LEU A 41 1.92 -18.33 -1.86
CA LEU A 41 0.50 -18.13 -2.11
C LEU A 41 0.07 -18.84 -3.39
N HIS A 42 0.76 -18.59 -4.49
CA HIS A 42 0.49 -19.22 -5.77
C HIS A 42 0.54 -20.75 -5.68
N LYS A 43 1.58 -21.32 -5.08
CA LYS A 43 1.69 -22.77 -4.87
C LYS A 43 0.53 -23.31 -4.03
N ARG A 44 0.14 -22.60 -2.97
CA ARG A 44 -0.94 -23.05 -2.09
C ARG A 44 -2.31 -22.98 -2.77
N LEU A 45 -2.57 -21.96 -3.58
CA LEU A 45 -3.80 -21.85 -4.36
C LEU A 45 -3.94 -23.04 -5.33
N LEU A 46 -2.85 -23.40 -6.05
CA LEU A 46 -2.83 -24.58 -6.90
C LEU A 46 -3.09 -25.88 -6.12
N GLN A 47 -2.49 -26.04 -4.93
CA GLN A 47 -2.70 -27.21 -4.06
C GLN A 47 -4.15 -27.35 -3.56
N LEU A 48 -4.90 -26.26 -3.55
CA LEU A 48 -6.32 -26.22 -3.16
C LEU A 48 -7.25 -26.30 -4.38
N GLY A 49 -6.71 -26.59 -5.57
CA GLY A 49 -7.49 -26.82 -6.78
C GLY A 49 -7.78 -25.57 -7.60
N ALA A 50 -7.34 -24.39 -7.15
CA ALA A 50 -7.53 -23.16 -7.90
C ALA A 50 -6.81 -23.21 -9.25
N GLN A 51 -7.42 -22.62 -10.27
CA GLN A 51 -6.96 -22.66 -11.65
C GLN A 51 -6.23 -21.37 -12.00
N GLN A 52 -4.97 -21.48 -12.38
CA GLN A 52 -4.20 -20.31 -12.79
C GLN A 52 -4.57 -19.91 -14.23
N PHE A 53 -5.23 -18.77 -14.43
CA PHE A 53 -5.63 -18.33 -15.77
C PHE A 53 -4.58 -17.49 -16.50
N TYR A 54 -3.64 -16.87 -15.74
CA TYR A 54 -2.55 -16.06 -16.29
C TYR A 54 -1.25 -16.24 -15.50
N LYS A 55 -0.08 -15.98 -16.11
CA LYS A 55 1.23 -16.19 -15.46
C LYS A 55 1.32 -15.41 -14.15
N ARG A 56 2.06 -15.96 -13.17
CA ARG A 56 2.43 -15.22 -11.96
C ARG A 56 3.47 -14.16 -12.34
N GLY A 57 3.25 -12.92 -11.93
CA GLY A 57 4.24 -11.84 -12.06
C GLY A 57 5.08 -11.73 -10.79
N LEU A 58 6.37 -11.41 -10.96
CA LEU A 58 7.33 -11.24 -9.88
C LEU A 58 8.02 -9.89 -10.05
N GLY A 59 7.47 -8.83 -9.45
CA GLY A 59 8.09 -7.51 -9.44
C GLY A 59 9.36 -7.50 -8.59
N ASP A 60 10.37 -6.77 -9.06
CA ASP A 60 11.67 -6.64 -8.41
C ASP A 60 12.02 -5.17 -8.19
N ASP A 61 12.15 -4.76 -6.93
CA ASP A 61 12.54 -3.40 -6.56
C ASP A 61 13.99 -3.07 -6.98
N GLN A 62 14.84 -4.08 -7.22
CA GLN A 62 16.21 -3.90 -7.70
C GLN A 62 16.31 -3.77 -9.23
N HIS A 63 15.20 -3.95 -9.96
CA HIS A 63 15.20 -3.79 -11.41
C HIS A 63 15.46 -2.31 -11.76
N LEU A 64 16.05 -2.03 -12.93
CA LEU A 64 16.37 -0.65 -13.36
C LEU A 64 15.13 0.27 -13.40
N LEU A 65 13.97 -0.31 -13.73
CA LEU A 65 12.67 0.35 -13.74
C LEU A 65 11.87 0.08 -12.44
N GLY A 66 12.52 -0.43 -11.41
CA GLY A 66 11.89 -0.98 -10.22
C GLY A 66 10.80 -1.98 -10.56
N LEU A 67 9.74 -1.98 -9.75
CA LEU A 67 8.58 -2.86 -9.90
C LEU A 67 7.93 -2.79 -11.29
N ASP A 68 7.97 -1.63 -11.95
CA ASP A 68 7.35 -1.41 -13.26
C ASP A 68 7.96 -2.27 -14.36
N GLY A 69 9.21 -2.72 -14.17
CA GLY A 69 9.90 -3.62 -15.09
C GLY A 69 9.14 -4.90 -15.39
N GLU A 70 8.56 -5.54 -14.37
CA GLU A 70 7.68 -6.71 -14.55
C GLU A 70 6.20 -6.32 -14.53
N LEU A 71 5.80 -5.31 -13.73
CA LEU A 71 4.38 -4.96 -13.57
C LEU A 71 3.75 -4.52 -14.89
N THR A 72 4.42 -3.65 -15.64
CA THR A 72 3.90 -3.11 -16.90
C THR A 72 3.64 -4.20 -17.95
N PRO A 73 4.63 -5.02 -18.36
CA PRO A 73 4.38 -6.09 -19.32
C PRO A 73 3.42 -7.17 -18.79
N TRP A 74 3.43 -7.43 -17.47
CA TRP A 74 2.48 -8.35 -16.86
C TRP A 74 1.04 -7.83 -16.93
N GLN A 75 0.79 -6.55 -16.65
CA GLN A 75 -0.54 -5.93 -16.74
C GLN A 75 -1.08 -5.96 -18.17
N VAL A 76 -0.24 -5.61 -19.16
CA VAL A 76 -0.64 -5.67 -20.58
C VAL A 76 -1.11 -7.07 -20.97
N GLY A 77 -0.31 -8.09 -20.64
CA GLY A 77 -0.68 -9.46 -20.96
C GLY A 77 -1.86 -9.99 -20.12
N LEU A 78 -2.02 -9.51 -18.88
CA LEU A 78 -3.19 -9.82 -18.07
C LEU A 78 -4.47 -9.32 -18.74
N TRP A 79 -4.50 -8.06 -19.18
CA TRP A 79 -5.67 -7.48 -19.84
C TRP A 79 -6.00 -8.20 -21.15
N GLN A 80 -4.97 -8.53 -21.96
CA GLN A 80 -5.16 -9.36 -23.15
C GLN A 80 -5.77 -10.73 -22.82
N LYS A 81 -5.28 -11.38 -21.77
CA LYS A 81 -5.82 -12.69 -21.34
C LYS A 81 -7.25 -12.59 -20.82
N LEU A 82 -7.58 -11.52 -20.09
CA LEU A 82 -8.94 -11.26 -19.61
C LEU A 82 -9.90 -11.02 -20.76
N LEU A 83 -9.54 -10.18 -21.73
CA LEU A 83 -10.35 -9.93 -22.93
C LEU A 83 -10.54 -11.20 -23.77
N PHE A 84 -9.54 -12.08 -23.81
CA PHE A 84 -9.67 -13.37 -24.48
C PHE A 84 -10.67 -14.31 -23.78
N LEU A 85 -10.63 -14.38 -22.44
CA LEU A 85 -11.52 -15.24 -21.65
C LEU A 85 -12.93 -14.66 -21.52
N HIS A 86 -13.04 -13.34 -21.54
CA HIS A 86 -14.26 -12.56 -21.39
C HIS A 86 -14.30 -11.48 -22.48
N PRO A 87 -14.70 -11.84 -23.71
CA PRO A 87 -14.81 -10.88 -24.81
C PRO A 87 -15.81 -9.77 -24.49
N LEU A 88 -15.59 -8.60 -25.07
CA LEU A 88 -16.51 -7.48 -24.94
C LEU A 88 -17.87 -7.81 -25.59
N PRO A 89 -18.96 -7.27 -25.05
CA PRO A 89 -20.25 -7.28 -25.72
C PRO A 89 -20.17 -6.69 -27.13
N GLU A 90 -21.09 -7.11 -28.00
CA GLU A 90 -21.12 -6.63 -29.37
C GLU A 90 -21.28 -5.10 -29.43
N GLY A 91 -20.41 -4.45 -30.21
CA GLY A 91 -20.39 -2.99 -30.36
C GLY A 91 -19.55 -2.22 -29.32
N GLU A 92 -19.06 -2.88 -28.27
CA GLU A 92 -18.17 -2.23 -27.30
C GLU A 92 -16.69 -2.30 -27.74
N LYS A 93 -15.93 -1.25 -27.38
CA LYS A 93 -14.48 -1.17 -27.60
C LYS A 93 -13.80 -0.84 -26.29
N VAL A 94 -12.58 -1.35 -26.11
CA VAL A 94 -11.75 -0.97 -24.97
C VAL A 94 -11.55 0.55 -25.02
N ALA A 95 -11.92 1.24 -23.95
CA ALA A 95 -11.75 2.68 -23.84
C ALA A 95 -10.26 3.06 -23.94
N ASP A 96 -9.96 4.09 -24.71
CA ASP A 96 -8.62 4.66 -24.74
C ASP A 96 -8.36 5.40 -23.42
N THR A 97 -7.56 4.76 -22.55
CA THR A 97 -7.22 5.27 -21.23
C THR A 97 -6.52 6.64 -21.25
N ALA A 98 -5.93 7.05 -22.38
CA ALA A 98 -5.38 8.40 -22.55
C ALA A 98 -6.47 9.47 -22.70
N LEU A 99 -7.65 9.11 -23.19
CA LEU A 99 -8.77 10.02 -23.47
C LEU A 99 -9.89 9.94 -22.42
N THR A 100 -10.05 8.80 -21.74
CA THR A 100 -11.02 8.64 -20.66
C THR A 100 -10.32 8.69 -19.30
N ARG A 101 -10.17 9.90 -18.74
CA ARG A 101 -9.79 10.03 -17.33
C ARG A 101 -10.85 9.35 -16.46
N PRO A 102 -10.47 8.44 -15.54
CA PRO A 102 -11.44 7.89 -14.60
C PRO A 102 -12.04 9.04 -13.78
N LEU A 103 -13.33 8.90 -13.44
CA LEU A 103 -14.00 9.88 -12.58
C LEU A 103 -13.17 10.09 -11.30
N PRO A 104 -12.89 11.35 -10.92
CA PRO A 104 -12.11 11.62 -9.73
C PRO A 104 -12.81 11.01 -8.51
N LYS A 105 -12.08 10.18 -7.75
CA LYS A 105 -12.60 9.53 -6.53
C LYS A 105 -12.98 10.53 -5.43
N TYR A 106 -12.44 11.74 -5.49
CA TYR A 106 -12.61 12.76 -4.47
C TYR A 106 -13.04 14.07 -5.12
N ARG A 107 -13.93 14.80 -4.43
CA ARG A 107 -14.22 16.19 -4.75
C ARG A 107 -13.24 17.09 -4.00
N VAL A 108 -12.55 17.95 -4.73
CA VAL A 108 -11.67 18.96 -4.15
C VAL A 108 -12.45 20.28 -4.04
N ALA A 109 -12.44 20.89 -2.87
CA ALA A 109 -12.99 22.22 -2.64
C ALA A 109 -11.88 23.13 -2.09
N VAL A 110 -11.76 24.34 -2.63
CA VAL A 110 -10.83 25.35 -2.13
C VAL A 110 -11.45 26.00 -0.90
N MET A 111 -10.84 25.82 0.27
CA MET A 111 -11.22 26.58 1.46
C MET A 111 -10.56 27.96 1.38
N SER A 112 -11.37 29.02 1.31
CA SER A 112 -10.86 30.38 1.50
C SER A 112 -10.29 30.45 2.93
N LYS A 113 -9.01 30.81 3.08
CA LYS A 113 -8.49 31.21 4.39
C LYS A 113 -9.32 32.42 4.81
N GLY A 114 -10.21 32.21 5.78
CA GLY A 114 -11.08 33.25 6.28
C GLY A 114 -10.26 34.48 6.64
N THR A 115 -10.56 35.58 5.97
CA THR A 115 -10.46 36.92 6.54
C THR A 115 -11.09 36.87 7.93
N SER A 116 -10.28 37.22 8.91
CA SER A 116 -10.70 37.49 10.28
C SER A 116 -11.80 38.54 10.30
N ASP A 117 -13.06 38.13 10.49
CA ASP A 117 -14.08 39.01 11.03
C ASP A 117 -14.54 38.46 12.37
N SER A 118 -14.52 39.37 13.34
CA SER A 118 -14.57 39.09 14.76
C SER A 118 -16.02 38.97 15.21
N THR A 119 -16.47 37.77 15.55
CA THR A 119 -17.43 37.54 16.64
C THR A 119 -17.35 36.07 17.06
N GLY A 120 -16.62 35.83 18.16
CA GLY A 120 -16.60 34.54 18.87
C GLY A 120 -15.30 33.74 18.74
N ASN A 121 -14.45 33.90 19.76
CA ASN A 121 -13.21 33.17 20.09
C ASN A 121 -11.98 33.41 19.21
N GLN A 122 -11.06 34.22 19.77
CA GLN A 122 -9.68 34.32 19.33
C GLN A 122 -9.03 32.92 19.25
N PRO A 123 -8.22 32.62 18.22
CA PRO A 123 -7.17 31.64 18.35
C PRO A 123 -6.05 32.31 19.13
N THR A 124 -5.97 32.04 20.43
CA THR A 124 -4.70 32.24 21.13
C THR A 124 -3.66 31.38 20.40
N ASN A 125 -2.54 31.99 20.03
CA ASN A 125 -1.32 31.29 19.60
C ASN A 125 -0.67 30.58 20.82
N SER A 126 -1.47 29.74 21.45
CA SER A 126 -1.16 28.83 22.54
C SER A 126 -1.97 27.57 22.31
N SER A 127 -1.97 27.05 21.08
CA SER A 127 -2.19 25.63 20.87
C SER A 127 -0.87 24.91 21.17
N THR A 128 -0.48 24.93 22.45
CA THR A 128 -0.09 23.64 23.04
C THR A 128 -1.25 22.72 22.65
N PRO A 129 -1.06 21.67 21.84
CA PRO A 129 -2.14 20.70 21.69
C PRO A 129 -2.46 20.32 23.12
N ALA A 130 -3.66 20.63 23.59
CA ALA A 130 -4.14 20.04 24.82
C ALA A 130 -3.94 18.55 24.59
N GLN A 131 -2.94 17.98 25.28
CA GLN A 131 -2.65 16.57 25.27
C GLN A 131 -3.92 15.95 25.85
N THR A 132 -4.90 15.70 24.98
CA THR A 132 -5.91 14.72 25.26
C THR A 132 -5.07 13.48 25.45
N PRO A 133 -5.05 12.87 26.66
CA PRO A 133 -4.30 11.65 26.85
C PRO A 133 -4.76 10.72 25.74
N GLN A 134 -3.85 10.41 24.80
CA GLN A 134 -4.17 9.51 23.71
C GLN A 134 -4.24 8.13 24.35
N SER A 135 -5.42 7.81 24.89
CA SER A 135 -5.70 6.57 25.56
C SER A 135 -6.24 5.59 24.53
N GLY A 136 -5.57 4.44 24.45
CA GLY A 136 -5.93 3.36 23.55
C GLY A 136 -4.69 2.74 22.90
N PRO A 137 -4.86 1.55 22.30
CA PRO A 137 -3.76 0.90 21.60
C PRO A 137 -3.36 1.75 20.38
N PHE A 138 -2.10 2.19 20.36
CA PHE A 138 -1.52 2.85 19.20
C PHE A 138 -1.44 1.86 18.02
N SER A 139 -1.76 2.34 16.82
CA SER A 139 -1.73 1.52 15.61
C SER A 139 -1.43 2.38 14.39
N SER A 140 -1.25 1.75 13.23
CA SER A 140 -1.06 2.46 11.96
C SER A 140 -2.23 3.39 11.60
N THR A 141 -3.44 3.11 12.09
CA THR A 141 -4.64 3.94 11.90
C THR A 141 -4.93 4.89 13.06
N ASN A 142 -4.20 4.76 14.18
CA ASN A 142 -4.28 5.62 15.34
C ASN A 142 -2.86 5.87 15.89
N PRO A 143 -2.03 6.65 15.17
CA PRO A 143 -0.64 6.85 15.54
C PRO A 143 -0.51 7.77 16.77
N LEU A 144 0.46 7.46 17.63
CA LEU A 144 0.84 8.34 18.74
C LEU A 144 1.43 9.64 18.19
N SER A 145 0.89 10.77 18.64
CA SER A 145 1.51 12.09 18.42
C SER A 145 2.58 12.35 19.49
N ALA A 146 3.79 11.87 19.25
CA ALA A 146 4.93 12.01 20.17
C ALA A 146 5.65 13.37 19.99
N GLN A 147 6.13 13.95 21.10
CA GLN A 147 6.95 15.16 21.06
C GLN A 147 8.38 14.84 20.61
N VAL A 148 8.98 15.66 19.74
CA VAL A 148 10.41 15.53 19.41
C VAL A 148 11.24 16.17 20.52
N LYS A 149 12.01 15.36 21.26
CA LYS A 149 12.94 15.82 22.31
C LYS A 149 14.29 16.26 21.76
N CYS A 150 14.78 15.57 20.73
CA CYS A 150 16.07 15.85 20.12
C CYS A 150 15.98 15.69 18.60
N ASN A 151 16.70 16.54 17.86
CA ASN A 151 16.87 16.48 16.41
C ASN A 151 18.25 17.07 16.08
N GLU A 152 19.27 16.21 16.09
CA GLU A 152 20.68 16.60 15.95
C GLU A 152 21.26 16.06 14.65
N ARG A 153 22.03 16.88 13.92
CA ARG A 153 22.77 16.45 12.74
C ARG A 153 24.02 15.69 13.15
N MET A 154 24.20 14.48 12.62
CA MET A 154 25.36 13.61 12.88
C MET A 154 26.51 13.81 11.89
N THR A 155 26.21 14.26 10.68
CA THR A 155 27.21 14.59 9.65
C THR A 155 27.70 16.02 9.81
N THR A 156 28.90 16.31 9.34
CA THR A 156 29.43 17.69 9.31
C THR A 156 28.59 18.60 8.41
N GLU A 157 28.67 19.92 8.62
CA GLU A 157 27.82 20.88 7.91
C GLU A 157 28.03 20.84 6.39
N ASP A 158 29.27 20.64 5.97
CA ASP A 158 29.77 20.58 4.61
C ASP A 158 29.57 19.21 3.92
N HIS A 159 29.18 18.18 4.66
CA HIS A 159 28.88 16.88 4.06
C HIS A 159 27.59 16.94 3.23
N TRP A 160 27.62 16.35 2.02
CA TRP A 160 26.52 16.43 1.05
C TRP A 160 25.23 15.72 1.51
N GLN A 161 25.35 14.72 2.38
CA GLN A 161 24.24 14.00 2.98
C GLN A 161 23.99 14.49 4.42
N ASP A 162 22.74 14.81 4.76
CA ASP A 162 22.29 15.16 6.12
C ASP A 162 21.72 13.90 6.80
N VAL A 163 22.44 13.39 7.80
CA VAL A 163 21.98 12.28 8.65
C VAL A 163 21.68 12.83 10.04
N ARG A 164 20.50 12.52 10.59
CA ARG A 164 20.06 13.07 11.89
C ARG A 164 19.71 11.99 12.90
N HIS A 165 20.06 12.28 14.16
CA HIS A 165 19.58 11.58 15.34
C HIS A 165 18.33 12.27 15.87
N ILE A 166 17.21 11.54 15.94
CA ILE A 166 15.92 12.07 16.41
C ILE A 166 15.48 11.26 17.63
N VAL A 167 15.13 11.94 18.71
CA VAL A 167 14.56 11.33 19.93
C VAL A 167 13.12 11.77 20.06
N LEU A 168 12.20 10.81 20.16
CA LEU A 168 10.78 11.05 20.36
C LEU A 168 10.40 10.72 21.81
N ASP A 169 9.62 11.59 22.43
CA ASP A 169 9.02 11.36 23.74
C ASP A 169 7.77 10.50 23.58
N VAL A 170 7.94 9.22 23.87
CA VAL A 170 6.83 8.26 23.98
C VAL A 170 6.50 8.14 25.47
N ALA A 171 5.87 9.18 26.02
CA ALA A 171 5.40 9.13 27.40
C ALA A 171 4.48 7.92 27.56
N ASP A 172 4.81 7.02 28.48
CA ASP A 172 3.92 5.93 28.86
C ASP A 172 2.71 6.57 29.57
N PRO A 173 1.48 6.50 29.03
CA PRO A 173 0.32 7.07 29.71
C PRO A 173 0.06 6.36 31.06
N ASP A 174 0.60 5.15 31.27
CA ASP A 174 0.28 4.28 32.40
C ASP A 174 1.47 3.85 33.27
N GLY A 175 2.73 4.11 32.87
CA GLY A 175 3.94 3.80 33.65
C GLY A 175 4.50 2.38 33.52
#